data_AF-G2X471-F1
#
_entry.id   AF-G2X471-F1
#
_cell.length_a   1.000
_cell.length_b   1.000
_cell.length_c   1.000
_cell.angle_alpha   90.00
_cell.angle_beta   90.00
_cell.angle_gamma   90.00
#
_symmetry.space_group_name_H-M   'P 1'
#
loop_
_entity.id
_entity.type
_entity.pdbx_description
1 polymer ?
#
loop_
_entity_poly.entity_id
_entity_poly.type
_entity_poly.pdbx_seq_one_letter_code
_entity_poly.pdbx_strand_id
1 'polypeptide(L)'
;MSAEEKVPLSASSLPRKEAALGVLSKSKLPTSSLLEDSESCIDLDWGYGPVNIIGYVDAYTLETGVIISVLGISLGDIVGNLKDGVVLNIELFLAVGAIRLYLKNGNEIWVALNIRVKFNGWYYSHYKIISF
;
A
#
# COMPACT_ATOMS: atom_id res chain seq x y z
N MET A 1 37.76 -14.21 43.70
CA MET A 1 37.07 -15.32 44.39
C MET A 1 36.32 -14.75 45.57
N SER A 2 35.04 -15.13 45.69
CA SER A 2 34.06 -14.87 46.75
C SER A 2 33.69 -13.43 47.08
N ALA A 3 32.52 -13.02 46.56
CA ALA A 3 31.64 -12.06 47.21
C ALA A 3 30.39 -12.82 47.64
N GLU A 4 30.05 -12.78 48.93
CA GLU A 4 28.78 -13.25 49.47
C GLU A 4 28.27 -12.23 50.49
N GLU A 5 27.23 -11.52 50.05
CA GLU A 5 26.00 -11.12 50.75
C GLU A 5 26.02 -10.50 52.16
N LYS A 6 25.36 -9.34 52.29
CA LYS A 6 24.35 -9.06 53.34
C LYS A 6 23.54 -7.78 53.04
N VAL A 7 22.21 -7.93 53.02
CA VAL A 7 21.16 -6.89 53.03
C VAL A 7 20.55 -6.90 54.45
N PRO A 8 20.08 -5.78 55.08
CA PRO A 8 18.65 -5.38 54.99
C PRO A 8 18.29 -3.90 55.34
N LEU A 9 16.97 -3.65 55.43
CA LEU A 9 16.18 -2.51 55.98
C LEU A 9 15.63 -1.54 54.90
N SER A 10 14.32 -1.31 54.65
CA SER A 10 13.01 -1.34 55.34
C SER A 10 12.42 0.09 55.45
N ALA A 11 11.08 0.20 55.30
CA ALA A 11 10.19 1.35 55.51
C ALA A 11 10.12 2.38 54.35
N SER A 12 9.00 3.00 53.99
CA SER A 12 7.63 3.04 54.52
C SER A 12 6.68 3.71 53.51
N SER A 13 5.40 3.35 53.64
CA SER A 13 4.17 3.95 53.09
C SER A 13 4.15 5.48 52.86
N LEU A 14 3.65 5.88 51.68
CA LEU A 14 3.30 7.25 51.29
C LEU A 14 1.94 7.70 51.89
N PRO A 15 1.82 8.92 52.43
CA PRO A 15 0.52 9.53 52.76
C PRO A 15 -0.03 10.39 51.61
N ARG A 16 -1.33 10.66 51.72
CA ARG A 16 -2.26 11.18 50.72
C ARG A 16 -2.51 12.69 50.91
N LYS A 17 -2.75 13.36 49.77
CA LYS A 17 -3.42 14.66 49.53
C LYS A 17 -2.57 15.93 49.61
N GLU A 18 -2.55 16.67 48.50
CA GLU A 18 -3.23 17.97 48.41
C GLU A 18 -3.61 18.30 46.96
N ALA A 19 -4.77 18.95 46.83
CA ALA A 19 -5.35 19.40 45.57
C ALA A 19 -4.97 20.86 45.34
N ALA A 20 -4.60 21.21 44.11
CA ALA A 20 -4.65 22.60 43.64
C ALA A 20 -5.31 22.60 42.26
N LEU A 21 -6.48 23.24 42.20
CA LEU A 21 -7.21 23.58 40.99
C LEU A 21 -6.34 24.46 40.08
N GLY A 22 -6.09 23.98 38.86
CA GLY A 22 -5.63 24.79 37.74
C GLY A 22 -6.45 24.42 36.52
N VAL A 23 -7.39 25.28 36.14
CA VAL A 23 -8.15 25.19 34.89
C VAL A 23 -7.17 25.45 33.74
N LEU A 24 -6.85 24.45 32.91
CA LEU A 24 -6.23 24.71 31.62
C LEU A 24 -6.62 23.67 30.56
N SER A 25 -7.48 24.16 29.66
CA SER A 25 -7.69 23.81 28.25
C SER A 25 -7.90 22.34 27.86
N LYS A 26 -9.07 22.07 27.29
CA LYS A 26 -9.34 20.89 26.45
C LYS A 26 -8.39 20.91 25.25
N SER A 27 -7.20 20.34 25.35
CA SER A 27 -6.42 19.98 24.16
C SER A 27 -7.07 18.73 23.55
N LYS A 28 -7.95 19.00 22.59
CA LYS A 28 -8.45 18.05 21.60
C LYS A 28 -7.26 17.24 21.06
N LEU A 29 -7.19 15.96 21.42
CA LEU A 29 -6.34 14.99 20.75
C LEU A 29 -6.73 15.01 19.27
N PRO A 30 -5.80 15.21 18.31
CA PRO A 30 -6.14 15.09 16.91
C PRO A 30 -6.25 13.58 16.58
N THR A 31 -7.41 12.99 16.84
CA THR A 31 -7.73 11.61 16.43
C THR A 31 -8.24 11.55 14.98
N SER A 32 -8.12 12.61 14.17
CA SER A 32 -8.83 12.69 12.89
C SER A 32 -8.00 12.47 11.63
N SER A 33 -6.70 12.15 11.70
CA SER A 33 -5.87 12.03 10.49
C SER A 33 -5.72 10.61 9.92
N LEU A 34 -6.50 9.63 10.39
CA LEU A 34 -6.37 8.22 9.94
C LEU A 34 -7.68 7.62 9.40
N LEU A 35 -8.72 8.42 9.19
CA LEU A 35 -10.05 7.90 8.81
C LEU A 35 -10.68 8.60 7.59
N GLU A 36 -9.89 9.31 6.78
CA GLU A 36 -10.36 9.88 5.50
C GLU A 36 -9.87 9.12 4.25
N ASP A 37 -9.13 8.01 4.39
CA ASP A 37 -8.51 7.32 3.24
C ASP A 37 -9.42 6.28 2.53
N SER A 38 -10.63 6.00 3.04
CA SER A 38 -11.47 4.95 2.44
C SER A 38 -12.44 5.44 1.37
N GLU A 39 -12.81 6.72 1.34
CA GLU A 39 -13.77 7.23 0.34
C GLU A 39 -13.10 7.52 -1.02
N SER A 40 -11.80 7.77 -1.03
CA SER A 40 -11.01 8.08 -2.24
C SER A 40 -10.44 6.84 -2.92
N CYS A 41 -10.42 5.71 -2.22
CA CYS A 41 -9.77 4.50 -2.69
C CYS A 41 -10.70 3.71 -3.62
N ILE A 42 -10.24 3.48 -4.84
CA ILE A 42 -10.94 2.73 -5.88
C ILE A 42 -10.29 1.37 -6.01
N ASP A 43 -11.07 0.31 -5.78
CA ASP A 43 -10.62 -1.06 -6.01
C ASP A 43 -10.38 -1.33 -7.50
N LEU A 44 -9.28 -2.00 -7.78
CA LEU A 44 -8.94 -2.54 -9.09
C LEU A 44 -9.12 -4.05 -9.07
N ASP A 45 -9.94 -4.55 -9.98
CA ASP A 45 -10.01 -5.96 -10.36
C ASP A 45 -10.11 -6.02 -11.89
N TRP A 46 -9.00 -6.37 -12.54
CA TRP A 46 -8.89 -6.35 -13.99
C TRP A 46 -8.05 -7.51 -14.51
N GLY A 47 -8.55 -8.18 -15.55
CA GLY A 47 -7.82 -9.26 -16.21
C GLY A 47 -8.02 -9.28 -17.72
N TYR A 48 -6.95 -9.66 -18.44
CA TYR A 48 -7.00 -9.94 -19.87
C TYR A 48 -5.89 -10.91 -20.27
N GLY A 49 -6.28 -11.98 -20.97
CA GLY A 49 -5.34 -13.02 -21.39
C GLY A 49 -4.59 -13.61 -20.20
N PRO A 50 -3.24 -13.62 -20.19
CA PRO A 50 -2.46 -14.23 -19.12
C PRO A 50 -2.28 -13.29 -17.91
N VAL A 51 -2.81 -12.06 -17.96
CA VAL A 51 -2.57 -11.03 -16.95
C VAL A 51 -3.80 -10.87 -16.07
N ASN A 52 -3.58 -10.86 -14.76
CA ASN A 52 -4.55 -10.44 -13.76
C ASN A 52 -3.94 -9.36 -12.86
N ILE A 53 -4.71 -8.33 -12.53
CA ILE A 53 -4.32 -7.19 -11.70
C ILE A 53 -5.43 -6.98 -10.67
N ILE A 54 -5.06 -7.08 -9.40
CA ILE A 54 -5.94 -6.74 -8.28
C ILE A 54 -5.25 -5.71 -7.41
N GLY A 55 -6.00 -4.82 -6.77
CA GLY A 55 -5.41 -3.83 -5.86
C GLY A 55 -6.28 -2.59 -5.74
N TYR A 56 -5.64 -1.43 -5.60
CA TYR A 56 -6.35 -0.17 -5.40
C TYR A 56 -5.61 1.03 -5.99
N VAL A 57 -6.36 2.12 -6.14
CA VAL A 57 -5.84 3.45 -6.49
C VAL A 57 -6.54 4.49 -5.62
N ASP A 58 -5.78 5.36 -4.98
CA ASP A 58 -6.33 6.55 -4.34
C ASP A 58 -6.56 7.65 -5.39
N ALA A 59 -7.82 8.06 -5.56
CA ALA A 59 -8.22 8.98 -6.62
C ALA A 59 -7.67 10.42 -6.47
N TYR A 60 -7.21 10.81 -5.28
CA TYR A 60 -6.69 12.17 -5.02
C TYR A 60 -5.16 12.24 -5.16
N THR A 61 -4.46 11.30 -4.53
CA THR A 61 -2.99 11.22 -4.53
C THR A 61 -2.46 10.54 -5.79
N LEU A 62 -3.28 9.68 -6.42
CA LEU A 62 -2.93 8.78 -7.51
C LEU A 62 -1.90 7.71 -7.12
N GLU A 63 -1.74 7.47 -5.82
CA GLU A 63 -1.00 6.33 -5.31
C GLU A 63 -1.76 5.04 -5.59
N THR A 64 -1.02 3.97 -5.90
CA THR A 64 -1.58 2.66 -6.21
C THR A 64 -0.78 1.57 -5.54
N GLY A 65 -1.48 0.56 -5.04
CA GLY A 65 -0.91 -0.71 -4.60
C GLY A 65 -1.61 -1.84 -5.35
N VAL A 66 -0.86 -2.62 -6.12
CA VAL A 66 -1.41 -3.71 -6.94
C VAL A 66 -0.60 -4.99 -6.81
N ILE A 67 -1.29 -6.11 -6.95
CA ILE A 67 -0.71 -7.43 -7.15
C ILE A 67 -0.98 -7.82 -8.60
N ILE A 68 0.09 -8.04 -9.34
CA ILE A 68 0.02 -8.46 -10.75
C ILE A 68 0.40 -9.94 -10.83
N SER A 69 -0.46 -10.72 -11.49
CA SER A 69 -0.21 -12.12 -11.80
C SER A 69 -0.09 -12.33 -13.31
N VAL A 70 0.90 -13.11 -13.73
CA VAL A 70 1.10 -13.50 -15.13
C VAL A 70 1.14 -15.02 -15.22
N LEU A 71 0.26 -15.62 -16.04
CA LEU A 71 0.07 -17.08 -16.11
C LEU A 71 -0.24 -17.73 -14.75
N GLY A 72 -0.97 -17.00 -13.88
CA GLY A 72 -1.31 -17.43 -12.53
C GLY A 72 -0.18 -17.30 -11.50
N ILE A 73 1.01 -16.82 -11.89
CA ILE A 73 2.13 -16.57 -10.99
C ILE A 73 2.05 -15.11 -10.53
N SER A 74 1.86 -14.89 -9.23
CA SER A 74 1.95 -13.56 -8.64
C SER A 74 3.38 -13.04 -8.66
N LEU A 75 3.55 -11.79 -9.07
CA LEU A 75 4.84 -11.11 -9.18
C LEU A 75 5.14 -10.21 -7.97
N GLY A 76 4.31 -10.31 -6.92
CA GLY A 76 4.43 -9.55 -5.67
C GLY A 76 3.65 -8.25 -5.66
N ASP A 77 3.77 -7.54 -4.54
CA ASP A 77 3.14 -6.24 -4.32
C ASP A 77 3.93 -5.14 -5.03
N ILE A 78 3.22 -4.31 -5.80
CA ILE A 78 3.79 -3.20 -6.55
C ILE A 78 3.09 -1.93 -6.07
N VAL A 79 3.88 -1.00 -5.54
CA VAL A 79 3.40 0.29 -5.07
C VAL A 79 4.03 1.40 -5.90
N GLY A 80 3.25 2.41 -6.27
CA GLY A 80 3.75 3.55 -7.02
C GLY A 80 2.71 4.66 -7.21
N ASN A 81 3.03 5.65 -8.05
CA ASN A 81 2.13 6.76 -8.38
C ASN A 81 1.81 6.77 -9.87
N LEU A 82 0.52 6.87 -10.23
CA LEU A 82 0.06 6.83 -11.62
C LEU A 82 0.40 8.09 -12.43
N LYS A 83 0.79 9.19 -11.77
CA LYS A 83 1.31 10.40 -12.45
C LYS A 83 2.60 10.11 -13.21
N ASP A 84 3.49 9.34 -12.60
CA ASP A 84 4.75 8.89 -13.21
C ASP A 84 4.54 7.64 -14.09
N GLY A 85 3.51 6.87 -13.74
CA GLY A 85 3.22 5.57 -14.29
C GLY A 85 4.05 4.49 -13.60
N VAL A 86 3.45 3.32 -13.45
CA VAL A 86 4.05 2.18 -12.76
C VAL A 86 4.37 1.11 -13.81
N VAL A 87 5.65 0.76 -13.93
CA VAL A 87 6.14 -0.20 -14.93
C VAL A 87 6.69 -1.43 -14.23
N LEU A 88 6.19 -2.60 -14.62
CA LEU A 88 6.71 -3.90 -14.24
C LEU A 88 7.38 -4.56 -15.46
N ASN A 89 8.68 -4.79 -15.37
CA ASN A 89 9.40 -5.62 -16.33
C ASN A 89 9.28 -7.09 -15.92
N ILE A 90 8.99 -7.95 -16.89
CA ILE A 90 8.72 -9.37 -16.68
C ILE A 90 9.81 -10.18 -17.37
N GLU A 91 10.51 -11.00 -16.60
CA GLU A 91 11.49 -11.98 -17.07
C GLU A 91 11.19 -13.34 -16.45
N LEU A 92 10.15 -14.00 -16.94
CA LEU A 92 9.79 -15.36 -16.55
C LEU A 92 10.23 -16.35 -17.62
N PHE A 93 10.45 -17.62 -17.24
CA PHE A 93 10.80 -18.67 -18.19
C PHE A 93 9.77 -18.80 -19.34
N LEU A 94 8.49 -18.53 -19.07
CA LEU A 94 7.39 -18.66 -20.04
C LEU A 94 6.89 -17.34 -20.64
N ALA A 95 7.25 -16.20 -20.05
CA ALA A 95 6.74 -14.90 -20.46
C ALA A 95 7.80 -13.80 -20.26
N VAL A 96 7.95 -12.93 -21.26
CA VAL A 96 8.86 -11.78 -21.21
C VAL A 96 8.16 -10.52 -21.70
N GLY A 97 8.51 -9.37 -21.14
CA GLY A 97 7.97 -8.09 -21.60
C GLY A 97 7.76 -7.07 -20.49
N ALA A 98 6.76 -6.22 -20.63
CA ALA A 98 6.42 -5.21 -19.64
C ALA A 98 4.91 -4.98 -19.53
N ILE A 99 4.48 -4.62 -18.33
CA ILE A 99 3.15 -4.09 -18.02
C ILE A 99 3.35 -2.66 -17.51
N ARG A 100 2.56 -1.72 -18.02
CA ARG A 100 2.56 -0.34 -17.50
C ARG A 100 1.15 0.08 -17.10
N LEU A 101 0.97 0.46 -15.85
CA LEU A 101 -0.20 1.18 -15.36
C LEU A 101 0.08 2.69 -15.46
N TYR A 102 -0.86 3.46 -15.98
CA TYR A 102 -0.66 4.91 -16.14
C TYR A 102 -1.99 5.68 -16.16
N LEU A 103 -1.92 6.94 -15.78
CA LEU A 103 -3.02 7.89 -15.92
C LEU A 103 -3.07 8.45 -17.35
N LYS A 104 -4.25 8.50 -17.94
CA LYS A 104 -4.54 9.15 -19.22
C LYS A 104 -5.67 10.16 -19.02
N ASN A 105 -5.62 11.26 -19.76
CA ASN A 105 -6.66 12.31 -19.74
C ASN A 105 -6.95 12.94 -18.35
N GLY A 106 -6.07 12.72 -17.37
CA GLY A 106 -6.21 13.26 -16.02
C GLY A 106 -7.14 12.47 -15.09
N ASN A 107 -7.96 11.55 -15.61
CA ASN A 107 -8.95 10.83 -14.82
C ASN A 107 -9.22 9.39 -15.29
N GLU A 108 -8.46 8.88 -16.26
CA GLU A 108 -8.60 7.51 -16.74
C GLU A 108 -7.38 6.68 -16.35
N ILE A 109 -7.63 5.49 -15.82
CA ILE A 109 -6.57 4.53 -15.51
C ILE A 109 -6.49 3.54 -16.65
N TRP A 110 -5.29 3.37 -17.19
CA TRP A 110 -5.02 2.49 -18.31
C TRP A 110 -3.90 1.51 -17.99
N VAL A 111 -3.95 0.36 -18.64
CA VAL A 111 -2.88 -0.63 -18.68
C VAL A 111 -2.37 -0.79 -20.11
N ALA A 112 -1.07 -0.66 -20.29
CA ALA A 112 -0.37 -1.05 -21.51
C ALA A 112 0.24 -2.43 -21.30
N LEU A 113 -0.12 -3.38 -22.16
CA LEU A 113 0.47 -4.70 -22.21
C LEU A 113 1.46 -4.77 -23.38
N ASN A 114 2.67 -5.22 -23.09
CA ASN A 114 3.62 -5.68 -24.08
C ASN A 114 4.28 -6.97 -23.57
N ILE A 115 3.57 -8.08 -23.68
CA ILE A 115 3.99 -9.37 -23.11
C ILE A 115 3.99 -10.46 -24.17
N ARG A 116 5.13 -11.09 -24.38
CA ARG A 116 5.27 -12.28 -25.22
C ARG A 116 5.25 -13.53 -24.37
N VAL A 117 4.30 -14.43 -24.63
CA VAL A 117 4.20 -15.75 -24.01
C VAL A 117 4.70 -16.80 -25.00
N LYS A 118 5.65 -17.64 -24.58
CA LYS A 118 6.33 -18.60 -25.47
C LYS A 118 5.39 -19.49 -26.29
N PHE A 119 4.25 -19.90 -25.70
CA PHE A 119 3.31 -20.83 -26.33
C PHE A 119 1.96 -20.20 -26.72
N ASN A 120 1.74 -18.92 -26.42
CA ASN A 120 0.42 -18.28 -26.56
C ASN A 120 0.46 -16.95 -27.34
N GLY A 121 1.60 -16.62 -27.97
CA GLY A 121 1.74 -15.43 -28.80
C GLY A 121 2.02 -14.16 -28.02
N TRP A 122 1.56 -13.02 -28.55
CA TRP A 122 1.89 -11.69 -28.07
C TRP A 122 0.64 -10.90 -27.68
N TYR A 123 0.65 -10.38 -26.46
CA TYR A 123 -0.34 -9.44 -25.94
C TYR A 123 0.25 -8.04 -26.02
N TYR A 124 -0.19 -7.28 -27.03
CA TYR A 124 0.31 -5.93 -27.32
C TYR A 124 -0.84 -4.96 -27.56
N SER A 125 -1.25 -4.22 -26.53
CA SER A 125 -2.34 -3.24 -26.62
C SER A 125 -2.44 -2.38 -25.35
N HIS A 126 -3.33 -1.40 -25.39
CA HIS A 126 -3.70 -0.55 -24.26
C HIS A 126 -5.18 -0.71 -23.93
N TYR A 127 -5.50 -0.87 -22.65
CA TYR A 127 -6.87 -1.07 -22.16
C TYR A 127 -7.18 -0.05 -21.08
N LYS A 128 -8.36 0.57 -21.17
CA LYS A 128 -8.90 1.37 -20.08
C LYS A 128 -9.40 0.40 -19.00
N ILE A 129 -9.00 0.64 -17.76
CA ILE A 129 -9.49 -0.10 -16.60
C ILE A 129 -10.72 0.60 -16.05
N ILE A 130 -10.57 1.88 -15.69
CA ILE A 130 -11.64 2.69 -15.08
C ILE A 130 -11.45 4.18 -15.40
N SER A 131 -12.51 4.96 -15.17
CA SER A 131 -12.46 6.42 -15.07
C SER A 131 -13.32 6.90 -13.92
N PHE A 132 -12.92 8.02 -13.34
CA PHE A 132 -13.62 8.70 -12.25
C PHE A 132 -13.80 10.20 -12.57
#